data_AF-A0A368G6T5-F1
#
_entry.id   AF-A0A368G6T5-F1
#
_cell.length_a   1.000
_cell.length_b   1.000
_cell.length_c   1.000
_cell.angle_alpha   90.00
_cell.angle_beta   90.00
_cell.angle_gamma   90.00
#
_symmetry.space_group_name_H-M   'P 1'
#
loop_
_entity.id
_entity.type
_entity.pdbx_description
1 polymer ?
#
loop_
_entity_poly.entity_id
_entity_poly.type
_entity_poly.pdbx_seq_one_letter_code
_entity_poly.pdbx_strand_id
1 'polypeptide(L)'
;MEGFGMGQPELLIDADVLKEAPTSFWIELGATDEARKLALNKRKDSRVKWAAKCRSLLGRAMADIRGYKTSNDKLVPPPKRRALHPVGGD
;
A
#
# COMPACT_ATOMS: atom_id res chain seq x y z
N MET A 1 -1.15 1.85 6.90
CA MET A 1 -2.31 0.94 6.95
C MET A 1 -2.53 0.43 8.36
N GLU A 2 -1.50 -0.08 9.05
CA GLU A 2 -1.60 -0.43 10.48
C GLU A 2 -1.96 0.77 11.36
N GLY A 3 -1.34 1.94 11.16
CA GLY A 3 -1.71 3.18 11.85
C GLY A 3 -3.08 3.78 11.48
N PHE A 4 -3.83 3.16 10.55
CA PHE A 4 -5.19 3.57 10.17
C PHE A 4 -6.25 2.56 10.66
N GLY A 5 -5.85 1.50 11.37
CA GLY A 5 -6.78 0.46 11.83
C GLY A 5 -7.40 -0.40 10.72
N MET A 6 -7.01 -0.18 9.45
CA MET A 6 -7.56 -0.88 8.27
C MET A 6 -6.70 -2.10 7.90
N GLY A 7 -6.36 -2.94 8.88
CA GLY A 7 -5.54 -4.13 8.69
C GLY A 7 -6.30 -5.39 9.11
N GLN A 8 -6.06 -6.48 8.38
CA GLN A 8 -6.45 -7.81 8.80
C GLN A 8 -5.24 -8.50 9.46
N PRO A 9 -5.28 -8.83 10.77
CA PRO A 9 -4.10 -9.29 11.50
C PRO A 9 -3.55 -10.61 10.96
N GLU A 10 -4.40 -11.49 10.42
CA GLU A 10 -4.02 -12.76 9.81
C GLU A 10 -3.12 -12.58 8.58
N LEU A 11 -3.10 -11.40 7.95
CA LEU A 11 -2.15 -11.10 6.87
C LEU A 11 -0.70 -10.95 7.37
N LEU A 12 -0.49 -10.87 8.68
CA LEU A 12 0.84 -10.86 9.31
C LEU A 12 1.25 -12.23 9.84
N ILE A 13 0.32 -13.20 9.87
CA ILE A 13 0.54 -14.52 10.43
C ILE A 13 0.90 -15.50 9.30
N ASP A 14 1.73 -16.48 9.59
CA ASP A 14 2.09 -17.53 8.63
C ASP A 14 0.94 -18.51 8.38
N ALA A 15 0.91 -19.03 7.15
CA ALA A 15 -0.14 -19.94 6.71
C ALA A 15 -0.19 -21.21 7.56
N ASP A 16 0.97 -21.70 8.02
CA ASP A 16 1.06 -22.93 8.80
C ASP A 16 0.48 -22.72 10.21
N VAL A 17 0.68 -21.55 10.82
CA VAL A 17 0.06 -21.16 12.09
C VAL A 17 -1.46 -21.02 11.94
N LEU A 18 -1.93 -20.39 10.86
CA LEU A 18 -3.36 -20.28 10.56
C LEU A 18 -4.01 -21.63 10.22
N LYS A 19 -3.23 -22.60 9.76
CA LYS A 19 -3.68 -23.96 9.53
C LYS A 19 -3.84 -24.74 10.83
N GLU A 20 -2.89 -24.59 11.76
CA GLU A 20 -2.95 -25.22 13.09
C GLU A 20 -4.06 -24.63 13.97
N ALA A 21 -4.31 -23.32 13.85
CA ALA A 21 -5.39 -22.61 14.51
C ALA A 21 -6.25 -21.81 13.50
N PRO A 22 -7.20 -22.48 12.79
CA PRO A 22 -8.04 -21.85 11.78
C PRO A 22 -8.90 -20.71 12.32
N THR A 23 -8.71 -19.51 11.77
CA THR A 23 -9.63 -18.38 11.98
C THR A 23 -10.76 -18.40 10.96
N SER A 24 -11.84 -17.66 11.22
CA SER A 24 -12.91 -17.45 10.22
C SER A 24 -12.35 -16.89 8.92
N PHE A 25 -11.44 -15.92 9.02
CA PHE A 25 -10.72 -15.37 7.87
C PHE A 25 -10.02 -16.47 7.05
N TRP A 26 -9.24 -17.34 7.70
CA TRP A 26 -8.52 -18.41 7.02
C TRP A 26 -9.47 -19.38 6.31
N ILE A 27 -10.56 -19.78 6.96
CA ILE A 27 -11.55 -20.71 6.41
C ILE A 27 -12.22 -20.12 5.17
N GLU A 28 -12.54 -18.82 5.19
CA GLU A 28 -13.17 -18.09 4.08
C GLU A 28 -12.25 -17.90 2.86
N LEU A 29 -10.93 -18.10 3.00
CA LEU A 29 -10.00 -17.94 1.87
C LEU A 29 -10.14 -19.01 0.79
N GLY A 30 -10.69 -20.18 1.10
CA GLY A 30 -10.86 -21.27 0.15
C GLY A 30 -11.24 -22.61 0.78
N ALA A 31 -11.58 -23.58 -0.09
CA ALA A 31 -12.03 -24.91 0.33
C ALA A 31 -10.90 -25.84 0.79
N THR A 32 -9.66 -25.62 0.30
CA THR A 32 -8.48 -26.45 0.63
C THR A 32 -7.37 -25.60 1.23
N ASP A 33 -6.51 -26.18 2.04
CA ASP A 33 -5.38 -25.46 2.64
C ASP A 33 -4.45 -24.84 1.59
N GLU A 34 -4.25 -25.51 0.45
CA GLU A 34 -3.43 -24.96 -0.62
C GLU A 34 -4.08 -23.79 -1.32
N ALA A 35 -5.41 -23.84 -1.53
CA ALA A 35 -6.16 -22.68 -2.04
C ALA A 35 -6.10 -21.51 -1.05
N ARG A 36 -6.21 -21.79 0.26
CA ARG A 36 -6.12 -20.77 1.32
C ARG A 36 -4.73 -20.16 1.39
N LYS A 37 -3.67 -20.96 1.33
CA LYS A 37 -2.26 -20.49 1.33
C LYS A 37 -1.96 -19.60 0.13
N LEU A 38 -2.41 -20.01 -1.07
CA LEU A 38 -2.29 -19.20 -2.28
C LEU A 38 -3.04 -17.87 -2.14
N ALA A 39 -4.28 -17.92 -1.66
CA ALA A 39 -5.14 -16.76 -1.47
C ALA A 39 -4.61 -15.80 -0.39
N LEU A 40 -3.98 -16.32 0.67
CA LEU A 40 -3.30 -15.57 1.71
C LEU A 40 -2.08 -14.83 1.14
N ASN A 41 -1.19 -15.55 0.45
CA ASN A 41 0.02 -14.98 -0.14
C ASN A 41 -0.31 -13.87 -1.15
N LYS A 42 -1.31 -14.08 -2.01
CA LYS A 42 -1.79 -13.04 -2.93
C LYS A 42 -2.21 -11.77 -2.19
N ARG A 43 -2.93 -11.89 -1.07
CA ARG A 43 -3.35 -10.75 -0.25
C ARG A 43 -2.16 -10.08 0.46
N LYS A 44 -1.19 -10.86 0.96
CA LYS A 44 0.07 -10.33 1.52
C LYS A 44 0.83 -9.50 0.49
N ASP A 45 0.97 -10.00 -0.73
CA ASP A 45 1.63 -9.28 -1.84
C ASP A 45 0.89 -7.98 -2.20
N SER A 46 -0.43 -8.05 -2.34
CA SER A 46 -1.26 -6.87 -2.59
C SER A 46 -1.08 -5.84 -1.47
N ARG A 47 -1.07 -6.27 -0.20
CA ARG A 47 -0.87 -5.38 0.95
C ARG A 47 0.47 -4.64 0.87
N VAL A 48 1.57 -5.33 0.54
CA VAL A 48 2.90 -4.70 0.39
C VAL A 48 2.88 -3.69 -0.75
N LYS A 49 2.36 -4.06 -1.92
CA LYS A 49 2.27 -3.18 -3.11
C LYS A 49 1.44 -1.93 -2.82
N TRP A 50 0.27 -2.09 -2.21
CA TRP A 50 -0.60 -0.97 -1.83
C TRP A 50 0.04 -0.10 -0.76
N ALA A 51 0.65 -0.68 0.27
CA ALA A 51 1.31 0.10 1.31
C ALA A 51 2.43 0.99 0.74
N ALA A 52 3.25 0.45 -0.17
CA ALA A 52 4.29 1.21 -0.86
C ALA A 52 3.68 2.32 -1.74
N LYS A 53 2.64 1.99 -2.53
CA LYS A 53 1.96 2.97 -3.40
C LYS A 53 1.33 4.11 -2.60
N CYS A 54 0.62 3.82 -1.52
CA CYS A 54 0.02 4.82 -0.65
C CYS A 54 1.08 5.72 -0.02
N ARG A 55 2.18 5.16 0.50
CA ARG A 55 3.31 5.95 1.04
C ARG A 55 3.89 6.88 0.00
N SER A 56 4.11 6.40 -1.23
CA SER A 56 4.63 7.20 -2.34
C SER A 56 3.69 8.35 -2.72
N LEU A 57 2.39 8.07 -2.87
CA LEU A 57 1.39 9.09 -3.23
C LEU A 57 1.23 10.14 -2.13
N LEU A 58 1.17 9.73 -0.86
CA LEU A 58 1.13 10.64 0.28
C LEU A 58 2.38 11.51 0.34
N GLY A 59 3.57 10.91 0.16
CA GLY A 59 4.84 11.64 0.11
C GLY A 59 4.84 12.71 -0.98
N ARG A 60 4.34 12.36 -2.18
CA ARG A 60 4.23 13.29 -3.30
C ARG A 60 3.24 14.42 -3.03
N ALA A 61 2.07 14.11 -2.48
CA ALA A 61 1.06 15.12 -2.14
C ALA A 61 1.58 16.08 -1.05
N MET A 62 2.21 15.56 0.00
CA MET A 62 2.82 16.39 1.05
C MET A 62 3.97 17.26 0.52
N ALA A 63 4.80 16.73 -0.38
CA ALA A 63 5.86 17.50 -1.01
C ALA A 63 5.30 18.63 -1.90
N ASP A 64 4.18 18.38 -2.60
CA ASP A 64 3.50 19.39 -3.39
C ASP A 64 3.00 20.54 -2.49
N ILE A 65 2.29 20.21 -1.41
CA ILE A 65 1.80 21.18 -0.41
C ILE A 65 2.95 22.02 0.17
N ARG A 66 4.07 21.40 0.53
CA ARG A 66 5.26 22.11 1.05
C ARG A 66 5.91 23.04 0.03
N GLY A 67 5.66 22.83 -1.26
CA GLY A 67 6.17 23.67 -2.33
C GLY A 67 5.36 24.95 -2.54
N TYR A 68 4.17 25.08 -1.93
CA TYR A 68 3.38 26.30 -2.02
C TYR A 68 4.08 27.44 -1.28
N LYS A 69 4.02 28.63 -1.87
CA LYS A 69 4.58 29.86 -1.28
C LYS A 69 3.54 30.97 -1.31
N THR A 70 3.60 31.87 -0.35
CA THR A 70 2.80 33.10 -0.38
C THR A 70 3.42 34.11 -1.34
N SER A 71 2.59 34.69 -2.21
CA SER A 71 2.93 35.83 -3.07
C SER A 71 1.70 36.73 -3.19
N ASN A 72 1.86 38.02 -2.92
CA ASN A 72 0.75 39.00 -2.89
C ASN A 72 -0.46 38.51 -2.06
N ASP A 73 -0.21 38.07 -0.82
CA ASP A 73 -1.21 37.50 0.11
C ASP A 73 -2.02 36.30 -0.42
N LYS A 74 -1.56 35.65 -1.48
CA LYS A 74 -2.16 34.44 -2.04
C LYS A 74 -1.19 33.28 -1.98
N LEU A 75 -1.72 32.09 -1.70
CA LEU A 75 -0.97 30.85 -1.76
C LEU A 75 -0.79 30.46 -3.24
N VAL A 76 0.46 30.39 -3.71
CA VAL A 76 0.80 30.09 -5.10
C VAL A 76 1.44 28.68 -5.16
N PRO A 77 0.95 27.80 -6.05
CA PRO A 77 1.54 26.48 -6.20
C PRO A 77 2.98 26.55 -6.72
N PRO A 78 3.81 25.56 -6.40
CA PRO A 78 5.14 25.45 -6.99
C PRO A 78 5.06 25.32 -8.52
N PRO A 79 6.06 25.82 -9.26
CA PRO A 79 6.11 25.62 -10.71
C PRO A 79 6.02 24.12 -11.04
N LYS A 80 5.09 23.74 -11.93
CA LYS A 80 4.91 22.34 -12.33
C LYS A 80 6.25 21.78 -12.81
N ARG A 81 6.75 20.75 -12.11
CA ARG A 81 7.92 20.00 -12.59
C ARG A 81 7.57 19.39 -13.95
N ARG A 82 8.37 19.65 -14.99
CA ARG A 82 8.26 18.92 -16.26
C ARG A 82 8.34 17.43 -15.94
N ALA A 83 7.46 16.64 -16.56
CA ALA A 83 7.60 15.19 -16.50
C ALA A 83 9.00 14.84 -17.04
N LEU A 84 9.83 14.24 -16.20
CA LEU A 84 11.04 13.58 -16.69
C LEU A 84 10.54 12.47 -17.62
N HIS A 85 10.79 12.60 -18.93
CA HIS A 85 10.66 11.47 -19.83
C HIS A 85 11.55 10.34 -19.26
N PRO A 86 11.08 9.08 -19.25
CA PRO A 86 11.97 7.98 -18.95
C PRO A 86 13.12 8.05 -19.96
N VAL A 87 14.33 8.30 -19.48
CA VAL A 87 15.53 8.17 -20.29
C VAL A 87 15.59 6.69 -20.64
N GLY A 88 15.42 6.38 -21.93
CA GLY A 88 15.57 5.04 -22.45
C GLY A 88 16.93 4.49 -22.03
N GLY A 89 16.94 3.27 -21.50
CA GLY A 89 18.15 2.50 -21.37
C GLY A 89 18.50 1.95 -22.74
N ASP A 90 19.65 2.35 -23.26
CA ASP A 90 20.44 1.55 -24.19
C ASP A 90 21.25 0.51 -23.40
#